data_AF-A0A9X3PKP7-F1
#
_entry.id   AF-A0A9X3PKP7-F1
#
_cell.length_a   1.000
_cell.length_b   1.000
_cell.length_c   1.000
_cell.angle_alpha   90.00
_cell.angle_beta   90.00
_cell.angle_gamma   90.00
#
_symmetry.space_group_name_H-M   'P 1'
#
loop_
_entity.id
_entity.type
_entity.pdbx_description
1 polymer ?
#
loop_
_entity_poly.entity_id
_entity_poly.type
_entity_poly.pdbx_seq_one_letter_code
_entity_poly.pdbx_strand_id
1 'polypeptide(L)'
;MSRALIVVDVQNDFCEGGSLAVAGGAAVAAAVTDLIGSAPGRWDHIVATRDWHIDPGLHFSAEPDFRDSWPPHCVVGTAGAGFHPDFDHSKAEAVFDKGAYEAAYSGFEGSAGETGLAEWLRERDVDAVDVVGIATDHCVRATALDAAAEGFETTVLLEYTAAVAEETKAKALKELEAAGVALA
;
A
#
# COMPACT_ATOMS: atom_id res chain seq x y z
N MET A 1 5.79 -2.53 -23.13
CA MET A 1 5.84 -3.04 -21.76
C MET A 1 5.11 -2.03 -20.92
N SER A 2 3.89 -2.36 -20.52
CA SER A 2 3.02 -1.44 -19.77
C SER A 2 3.40 -1.49 -18.29
N ARG A 3 3.49 -0.33 -17.65
CA ARG A 3 3.88 -0.23 -16.23
C ARG A 3 2.84 0.50 -15.41
N ALA A 4 2.48 -0.07 -14.25
CA ALA A 4 1.61 0.58 -13.28
C ALA A 4 2.39 1.03 -12.01
N LEU A 5 1.92 2.10 -11.37
CA LEU A 5 2.30 2.46 -10.00
C LEU A 5 1.19 2.02 -9.04
N ILE A 6 1.56 1.28 -7.99
CA ILE A 6 0.67 0.92 -6.89
C ILE A 6 1.06 1.75 -5.67
N VAL A 7 0.19 2.68 -5.27
CA VAL A 7 0.37 3.50 -4.05
C VAL A 7 -0.35 2.83 -2.89
N VAL A 8 0.42 2.24 -1.97
CA VAL A 8 -0.12 1.43 -0.88
C VAL A 8 -0.44 2.29 0.34
N ASP A 9 -1.72 2.32 0.70
CA ASP A 9 -2.23 2.72 2.03
C ASP A 9 -1.68 4.06 2.57
N VAL A 10 -1.59 5.10 1.73
CA VAL A 10 -1.19 6.46 2.15
C VAL A 10 -2.36 7.17 2.84
N GLN A 11 -2.81 6.63 3.96
CA GLN A 11 -3.99 7.06 4.73
C GLN A 11 -3.62 7.83 5.99
N ASN A 12 -4.57 8.63 6.50
CA ASN A 12 -4.37 9.48 7.68
C ASN A 12 -3.95 8.68 8.92
N ASP A 13 -4.54 7.49 9.15
CA ASP A 13 -4.23 6.70 10.33
C ASP A 13 -2.79 6.15 10.35
N PHE A 14 -2.16 6.01 9.19
CA PHE A 14 -0.77 5.55 9.06
C PHE A 14 0.25 6.69 9.04
N CYS A 15 -0.20 7.95 9.10
CA CYS A 15 0.67 9.13 9.17
C CYS A 15 0.68 9.73 10.59
N GLU A 16 1.60 10.67 10.83
CA GLU A 16 1.72 11.34 12.13
C GLU A 16 0.41 11.96 12.61
N GLY A 17 -0.01 11.61 13.83
CA GLY A 17 -1.29 12.02 14.42
C GLY A 17 -2.44 11.01 14.21
N GLY A 18 -2.24 10.03 13.33
CA GLY A 18 -3.13 8.89 13.14
C GLY A 18 -3.08 7.86 14.27
N SER A 19 -4.06 6.95 14.29
CA SER A 19 -4.17 5.90 15.33
C SER A 19 -3.10 4.81 15.25
N LEU A 20 -2.50 4.60 14.06
CA LEU A 20 -1.44 3.62 13.81
C LEU A 20 -0.29 4.25 13.00
N ALA A 21 0.16 5.43 13.46
CA ALA A 21 1.12 6.26 12.76
C ALA A 21 2.46 5.55 12.52
N VAL A 22 2.96 5.64 11.29
CA VAL A 22 4.31 5.27 10.88
C VAL A 22 5.14 6.53 10.72
N ALA A 23 6.29 6.60 11.40
CA ALA A 23 7.17 7.76 11.33
C ALA A 23 7.66 7.99 9.89
N GLY A 24 7.48 9.21 9.39
CA GLY A 24 7.75 9.59 8.01
C GLY A 24 6.56 9.40 7.05
N GLY A 25 5.40 8.94 7.53
CA GLY A 25 4.22 8.71 6.68
C GLY A 25 3.74 9.96 5.94
N ALA A 26 3.67 11.11 6.62
CA ALA A 26 3.30 12.37 5.96
C ALA A 26 4.33 12.79 4.90
N ALA A 27 5.63 12.54 5.14
CA ALA A 27 6.67 12.83 4.16
C ALA A 27 6.57 11.92 2.92
N VAL A 28 6.22 10.63 3.10
CA VAL A 28 5.93 9.71 1.99
C VAL A 28 4.74 10.21 1.17
N ALA A 29 3.67 10.68 1.81
CA ALA A 29 2.50 11.21 1.11
C ALA A 29 2.86 12.35 0.14
N ALA A 30 3.62 13.34 0.64
CA ALA A 30 4.11 14.44 -0.19
C ALA A 30 5.08 13.96 -1.29
N ALA A 31 6.03 13.08 -0.95
CA ALA A 31 7.02 12.58 -1.90
C ALA A 31 6.40 11.76 -3.04
N VAL A 32 5.34 10.98 -2.78
CA VAL A 32 4.59 10.24 -3.80
C VAL A 32 3.85 11.20 -4.73
N THR A 33 3.23 12.26 -4.22
CA THR A 33 2.62 13.32 -5.04
C THR A 33 3.64 13.96 -5.98
N ASP A 34 4.80 14.35 -5.43
CA ASP A 34 5.88 14.97 -6.21
C ASP A 34 6.45 13.99 -7.26
N LEU A 35 6.60 12.72 -6.91
CA LEU A 35 7.05 11.67 -7.82
C LEU A 35 6.10 11.52 -9.02
N ILE A 36 4.80 11.42 -8.77
CA ILE A 36 3.77 11.31 -9.81
C ILE A 36 3.78 12.55 -10.70
N GLY A 37 3.90 13.75 -10.11
CA GLY A 37 3.92 15.01 -10.85
C GLY A 37 5.20 15.25 -11.67
N SER A 38 6.35 14.79 -11.19
CA SER A 38 7.66 15.04 -11.81
C SER A 38 8.07 14.02 -12.88
N ALA A 39 7.39 12.88 -12.95
CA ALA A 39 7.68 11.81 -13.91
C ALA A 39 6.50 11.50 -14.86
N PRO A 40 5.97 12.49 -15.61
CA PRO A 40 4.83 12.25 -16.50
C PRO A 40 5.16 11.19 -17.55
N GLY A 41 4.28 10.20 -17.70
CA GLY A 41 4.44 9.10 -18.65
C GLY A 41 5.42 8.01 -18.20
N ARG A 42 5.94 8.06 -16.96
CA ARG A 42 6.70 6.93 -16.38
C ARG A 42 5.83 5.71 -16.13
N TRP A 43 4.57 5.93 -15.78
CA TRP A 43 3.56 4.89 -15.60
C TRP A 43 2.42 5.11 -16.58
N ASP A 44 2.01 4.03 -17.21
CA ASP A 44 0.81 3.99 -18.05
C ASP A 44 -0.44 4.02 -17.19
N HIS A 45 -0.35 3.43 -15.98
CA HIS A 45 -1.45 3.36 -15.01
C HIS A 45 -1.01 3.71 -13.59
N ILE A 46 -1.89 4.36 -12.83
CA ILE A 46 -1.67 4.63 -11.41
C ILE A 46 -2.90 4.18 -10.63
N VAL A 47 -2.68 3.39 -9.58
CA VAL A 47 -3.72 2.92 -8.68
C VAL A 47 -3.31 3.12 -7.23
N ALA A 48 -4.29 3.16 -6.34
CA ALA A 48 -4.05 3.21 -4.90
C ALA A 48 -4.77 2.07 -4.19
N THR A 49 -4.25 1.67 -3.03
CA THR A 49 -4.95 0.77 -2.10
C THR A 49 -5.30 1.53 -0.83
N ARG A 50 -6.29 1.04 -0.11
CA ARG A 50 -6.57 1.49 1.24
C ARG A 50 -7.14 0.39 2.11
N ASP A 51 -6.75 0.39 3.38
CA ASP A 51 -7.49 -0.31 4.41
C ASP A 51 -8.85 0.35 4.61
N TRP A 52 -9.89 -0.47 4.69
CA TRP A 52 -11.27 -0.04 4.69
C TRP A 52 -12.13 -0.89 5.62
N HIS A 53 -11.85 -0.79 6.92
CA HIS A 53 -12.36 -1.71 7.94
C HIS A 53 -13.81 -1.37 8.37
N ILE A 54 -14.74 -2.32 8.18
CA ILE A 54 -16.11 -2.26 8.69
C ILE A 54 -16.20 -2.97 10.04
N ASP A 55 -15.80 -4.24 10.07
CA ASP A 55 -15.71 -5.06 11.29
C ASP A 55 -14.69 -6.19 11.09
N PRO A 56 -13.39 -5.92 11.25
CA PRO A 56 -12.34 -6.90 10.96
C PRO A 56 -12.11 -7.89 12.13
N GLY A 57 -13.01 -7.93 13.12
CA GLY A 57 -12.96 -8.88 14.24
C GLY A 57 -11.67 -8.80 15.05
N LEU A 58 -10.94 -9.91 15.14
CA LEU A 58 -9.73 -10.05 15.97
C LEU A 58 -8.55 -9.19 15.49
N HIS A 59 -8.64 -8.59 14.30
CA HIS A 59 -7.67 -7.62 13.82
C HIS A 59 -7.57 -6.40 14.75
N PHE A 60 -8.69 -6.01 15.39
CA PHE A 60 -8.72 -4.91 16.35
C PHE A 60 -8.66 -5.40 17.80
N SER A 61 -7.79 -4.77 18.59
CA SER A 61 -7.64 -5.01 20.02
C SER A 61 -7.42 -3.68 20.76
N ALA A 62 -7.95 -3.60 21.99
CA ALA A 62 -7.61 -2.52 22.92
C ALA A 62 -6.21 -2.70 23.54
N GLU A 63 -5.68 -3.93 23.50
CA GLU A 63 -4.33 -4.30 23.92
C GLU A 63 -3.64 -5.03 22.73
N PRO A 64 -3.26 -4.29 21.68
CA PRO A 64 -2.68 -4.89 20.48
C PRO A 64 -1.27 -5.42 20.72
N ASP A 65 -0.94 -6.52 20.05
CA ASP A 65 0.40 -7.12 20.05
C ASP A 65 1.31 -6.58 18.94
N PHE A 66 0.76 -5.76 18.02
CA PHE A 66 1.44 -5.18 16.87
C PHE A 66 2.07 -6.23 15.96
N ARG A 67 1.46 -7.42 15.90
CA ARG A 67 1.85 -8.53 15.03
C ARG A 67 0.63 -9.05 14.28
N ASP A 68 -0.35 -9.53 15.03
CA ASP A 68 -1.58 -10.12 14.51
C ASP A 68 -2.80 -9.26 14.89
N SER A 69 -2.64 -8.32 15.83
CA SER A 69 -3.68 -7.42 16.32
C SER A 69 -3.18 -5.98 16.46
N TRP A 70 -4.09 -5.03 16.23
CA TRP A 70 -3.80 -3.61 16.06
C TRP A 70 -4.82 -2.75 16.82
N PRO A 71 -4.49 -1.50 17.18
CA PRO A 71 -5.52 -0.57 17.61
C PRO A 71 -6.52 -0.35 16.46
N PRO A 72 -7.79 0.03 16.71
CA PRO A 72 -8.71 0.42 15.64
C PRO A 72 -8.12 1.53 14.77
N HIS A 73 -8.06 1.28 13.46
CA HIS A 73 -7.52 2.17 12.43
C HIS A 73 -8.31 2.01 11.13
N CYS A 74 -8.21 2.97 10.21
CA CYS A 74 -8.83 2.95 8.89
C CYS A 74 -10.31 2.52 8.89
N VAL A 75 -11.04 2.89 9.95
CA VAL A 75 -12.45 2.52 10.12
C VAL A 75 -13.31 3.33 9.15
N VAL A 76 -14.20 2.65 8.41
CA VAL A 76 -15.07 3.28 7.42
C VAL A 76 -15.87 4.44 8.01
N GLY A 77 -15.86 5.58 7.32
CA GLY A 77 -16.58 6.79 7.74
C GLY A 77 -15.82 7.67 8.73
N THR A 78 -14.62 7.28 9.16
CA THR A 78 -13.74 8.14 9.96
C THR A 78 -12.79 8.95 9.08
N ALA A 79 -12.21 10.01 9.65
CA ALA A 79 -11.14 10.75 8.98
C ALA A 79 -9.88 9.89 8.76
N GLY A 80 -9.60 8.96 9.68
CA GLY A 80 -8.43 8.09 9.66
C GLY A 80 -8.34 7.21 8.42
N ALA A 81 -9.49 6.75 7.90
CA ALA A 81 -9.58 5.96 6.68
C ALA A 81 -9.39 6.77 5.38
N GLY A 82 -9.42 8.10 5.44
CA GLY A 82 -9.16 8.95 4.27
C GLY A 82 -7.69 8.94 3.86
N PHE A 83 -7.41 9.20 2.59
CA PHE A 83 -6.04 9.47 2.14
C PHE A 83 -5.46 10.69 2.86
N HIS A 84 -4.15 10.67 3.09
CA HIS A 84 -3.45 11.81 3.67
C HIS A 84 -3.57 13.04 2.75
N PRO A 85 -3.81 14.26 3.27
CA PRO A 85 -4.05 15.44 2.44
C PRO A 85 -2.88 15.82 1.52
N ASP A 86 -1.66 15.43 1.86
CA ASP A 86 -0.48 15.67 1.02
C ASP A 86 -0.32 14.63 -0.12
N PHE A 87 -1.17 13.59 -0.15
CA PHE A 87 -1.26 12.66 -1.28
C PHE A 87 -2.36 13.09 -2.26
N ASP A 88 -1.95 13.64 -3.41
CA ASP A 88 -2.84 13.93 -4.54
C ASP A 88 -3.21 12.63 -5.28
N HIS A 89 -4.22 11.95 -4.76
CA HIS A 89 -4.78 10.74 -5.35
C HIS A 89 -5.64 11.00 -6.59
N SER A 90 -5.77 12.25 -7.09
CA SER A 90 -6.60 12.55 -8.28
C SER A 90 -6.08 11.89 -9.57
N LYS A 91 -4.83 11.42 -9.55
CA LYS A 91 -4.20 10.66 -10.63
C LYS A 91 -4.42 9.15 -10.55
N ALA A 92 -4.91 8.64 -9.42
CA ALA A 92 -5.25 7.24 -9.31
C ALA A 92 -6.52 6.94 -10.12
N GLU A 93 -6.43 6.01 -11.05
CA GLU A 93 -7.55 5.58 -11.91
C GLU A 93 -8.54 4.70 -11.16
N ALA A 94 -8.06 3.99 -10.16
CA ALA A 94 -8.84 3.12 -9.29
C ALA A 94 -8.26 3.09 -7.88
N VAL A 95 -9.15 2.84 -6.92
CA VAL A 95 -8.79 2.61 -5.52
C VAL A 95 -9.31 1.24 -5.11
N PHE A 96 -8.43 0.41 -4.56
CA PHE A 96 -8.74 -0.95 -4.12
C PHE A 96 -8.87 -0.98 -2.60
N ASP A 97 -10.08 -1.26 -2.14
CA ASP A 97 -10.41 -1.29 -0.71
C ASP A 97 -10.18 -2.71 -0.20
N LYS A 98 -9.44 -2.86 0.91
CA LYS A 98 -9.14 -4.17 1.51
C LYS A 98 -9.50 -4.19 3.01
N GLY A 99 -9.72 -5.40 3.53
CA GLY A 99 -9.88 -5.64 4.96
C GLY A 99 -11.26 -5.32 5.55
N ALA A 100 -12.33 -5.31 4.75
CA ALA A 100 -13.66 -4.91 5.24
C ALA A 100 -14.15 -5.72 6.46
N TYR A 101 -13.96 -7.03 6.45
CA TYR A 101 -14.46 -7.96 7.48
C TYR A 101 -13.41 -8.94 8.01
N GLU A 102 -12.14 -8.77 7.61
CA GLU A 102 -11.00 -9.58 8.06
C GLU A 102 -9.71 -8.78 7.90
N ALA A 103 -8.60 -9.29 8.45
CA ALA A 103 -7.30 -8.69 8.24
C ALA A 103 -6.87 -8.87 6.77
N ALA A 104 -6.36 -7.80 6.14
CA ALA A 104 -5.82 -7.84 4.79
C ALA A 104 -4.54 -7.02 4.75
N TYR A 105 -3.48 -7.57 4.16
CA TYR A 105 -2.17 -6.92 4.11
C TYR A 105 -1.79 -6.54 2.68
N SER A 106 -2.07 -7.41 1.72
CA SER A 106 -1.73 -7.20 0.32
C SER A 106 -2.82 -6.39 -0.39
N GLY A 107 -2.40 -5.45 -1.25
CA GLY A 107 -3.29 -4.77 -2.19
C GLY A 107 -4.04 -5.72 -3.11
N PHE A 108 -3.52 -6.94 -3.32
CA PHE A 108 -4.16 -7.99 -4.13
C PHE A 108 -5.37 -8.64 -3.44
N GLU A 109 -5.54 -8.43 -2.14
CA GLU A 109 -6.74 -8.80 -1.39
C GLU A 109 -7.85 -7.73 -1.52
N GLY A 110 -7.54 -6.57 -2.10
CA GLY A 110 -8.47 -5.47 -2.29
C GLY A 110 -9.24 -5.53 -3.60
N SER A 111 -10.38 -4.84 -3.63
CA SER A 111 -11.21 -4.71 -4.83
C SER A 111 -11.67 -3.27 -5.08
N ALA A 112 -11.86 -2.93 -6.36
CA ALA A 112 -12.51 -1.72 -6.82
C ALA A 112 -13.91 -2.10 -7.34
N GLY A 113 -14.90 -2.09 -6.44
CA GLY A 113 -16.18 -2.76 -6.70
C GLY A 113 -15.99 -4.28 -6.70
N GLU A 114 -16.36 -4.94 -7.79
CA GLU A 114 -16.22 -6.40 -7.94
C GLU A 114 -14.88 -6.82 -8.56
N THR A 115 -14.05 -5.87 -9.03
CA THR A 115 -12.80 -6.17 -9.73
C THR A 115 -11.62 -6.15 -8.78
N GLY A 116 -10.87 -7.25 -8.72
CA GLY A 116 -9.64 -7.36 -7.94
C GLY A 116 -8.44 -6.68 -8.61
N LEU A 117 -7.40 -6.37 -7.85
CA LEU A 117 -6.21 -5.67 -8.37
C LEU A 117 -5.51 -6.41 -9.52
N ALA A 118 -5.27 -7.73 -9.38
CA ALA A 118 -4.64 -8.52 -10.44
C ALA A 118 -5.45 -8.54 -11.73
N GLU A 119 -6.77 -8.67 -11.63
CA GLU A 119 -7.68 -8.64 -12.78
C GLU A 119 -7.62 -7.28 -13.46
N TRP A 120 -7.73 -6.19 -12.70
CA TRP A 120 -7.69 -4.83 -13.22
C TRP A 120 -6.40 -4.52 -13.99
N LEU A 121 -5.25 -4.97 -13.44
CA LEU A 121 -3.93 -4.81 -14.05
C LEU A 121 -3.82 -5.61 -15.36
N ARG A 122 -4.29 -6.87 -15.37
CA ARG A 122 -4.25 -7.75 -16.55
C ARG A 122 -5.15 -7.25 -17.67
N GLU A 123 -6.33 -6.72 -17.36
CA GLU A 123 -7.23 -6.11 -18.35
C GLU A 123 -6.62 -4.89 -19.07
N ARG A 124 -5.56 -4.33 -18.51
CA ARG A 124 -4.80 -3.18 -19.03
C ARG A 124 -3.43 -3.56 -19.59
N ASP A 125 -3.22 -4.85 -19.81
CA ASP A 125 -1.98 -5.40 -20.35
C ASP A 125 -0.73 -4.96 -19.56
N VAL A 126 -0.86 -4.74 -18.24
CA VAL A 126 0.26 -4.34 -17.37
C VAL A 126 1.25 -5.50 -17.24
N ASP A 127 2.52 -5.22 -17.52
CA ASP A 127 3.62 -6.19 -17.45
C ASP A 127 4.47 -6.01 -16.17
N ALA A 128 4.55 -4.77 -15.67
CA ALA A 128 5.42 -4.37 -14.57
C ALA A 128 4.72 -3.45 -13.58
N VAL A 129 5.07 -3.53 -12.31
CA VAL A 129 4.57 -2.66 -11.25
C VAL A 129 5.70 -2.05 -10.42
N ASP A 130 5.59 -0.74 -10.17
CA ASP A 130 6.35 -0.06 -9.13
C ASP A 130 5.44 0.07 -7.89
N VAL A 131 5.97 -0.24 -6.70
CA VAL A 131 5.22 -0.20 -5.43
C VAL A 131 5.85 0.83 -4.50
N VAL A 132 5.00 1.69 -3.93
CA VAL A 132 5.33 2.75 -2.97
C VAL A 132 4.29 2.79 -1.85
N GLY A 133 4.51 3.59 -0.80
CA GLY A 133 3.53 3.81 0.26
C GLY A 133 3.92 3.19 1.60
N ILE A 134 2.92 2.79 2.39
CA ILE A 134 3.10 2.49 3.82
C ILE A 134 2.43 1.15 4.17
N ALA A 135 3.00 0.29 5.03
CA ALA A 135 4.36 0.32 5.55
C ALA A 135 5.27 -0.62 4.76
N THR A 136 6.55 -0.26 4.59
CA THR A 136 7.59 -1.04 3.88
C THR A 136 7.63 -2.50 4.33
N ASP A 137 7.48 -2.73 5.63
CA ASP A 137 7.59 -4.01 6.31
C ASP A 137 6.27 -4.73 6.54
N HIS A 138 5.14 -4.17 6.06
CA HIS A 138 3.81 -4.76 6.13
C HIS A 138 3.13 -4.77 4.75
N CYS A 139 2.21 -3.84 4.48
CA CYS A 139 1.39 -3.86 3.28
C CYS A 139 2.18 -3.68 1.98
N VAL A 140 3.23 -2.85 1.99
CA VAL A 140 4.13 -2.71 0.82
C VAL A 140 4.83 -4.03 0.52
N ARG A 141 5.37 -4.70 1.56
CA ARG A 141 6.00 -6.02 1.44
C ARG A 141 5.02 -7.04 0.87
N ALA A 142 3.85 -7.17 1.47
CA ALA A 142 2.84 -8.15 1.06
C ALA A 142 2.39 -7.92 -0.38
N THR A 143 2.08 -6.67 -0.73
CA THR A 143 1.65 -6.29 -2.08
C THR A 143 2.73 -6.59 -3.12
N ALA A 144 3.99 -6.27 -2.84
CA ALA A 144 5.09 -6.53 -3.77
C ALA A 144 5.40 -8.03 -3.93
N LEU A 145 5.30 -8.81 -2.84
CA LEU A 145 5.44 -10.28 -2.92
C LEU A 145 4.33 -10.90 -3.76
N ASP A 146 3.07 -10.46 -3.59
CA ASP A 146 1.95 -10.95 -4.38
C ASP A 146 2.02 -10.50 -5.84
N ALA A 147 2.47 -9.27 -6.11
CA ALA A 147 2.72 -8.82 -7.48
C ALA A 147 3.72 -9.74 -8.21
N ALA A 148 4.83 -10.08 -7.54
CA ALA A 148 5.81 -11.01 -8.09
C ALA A 148 5.23 -12.43 -8.26
N ALA A 149 4.43 -12.90 -7.31
CA ALA A 149 3.76 -14.21 -7.40
C ALA A 149 2.71 -14.28 -8.52
N GLU A 150 2.01 -13.18 -8.79
CA GLU A 150 1.07 -13.01 -9.91
C GLU A 150 1.77 -12.87 -11.27
N GLY A 151 3.11 -12.74 -11.27
CA GLY A 151 3.95 -12.75 -12.46
C GLY A 151 4.33 -11.37 -13.02
N PHE A 152 4.06 -10.29 -12.29
CA PHE A 152 4.46 -8.94 -12.71
C PHE A 152 5.94 -8.68 -12.42
N GLU A 153 6.66 -8.02 -13.33
CA GLU A 153 7.98 -7.46 -13.00
C GLU A 153 7.78 -6.42 -11.89
N THR A 154 8.33 -6.67 -10.70
CA THR A 154 8.00 -5.89 -9.50
C THR A 154 9.20 -5.13 -8.99
N THR A 155 9.04 -3.83 -8.76
CA THR A 155 10.03 -2.96 -8.11
C THR A 155 9.42 -2.26 -6.91
N VAL A 156 10.09 -2.23 -5.76
CA VAL A 156 9.75 -1.35 -4.63
C VAL A 156 10.67 -0.14 -4.67
N LEU A 157 10.10 1.07 -4.72
CA LEU A 157 10.88 2.32 -4.71
C LEU A 157 11.05 2.77 -3.25
N LEU A 158 12.16 2.39 -2.62
CA LEU A 158 12.36 2.47 -1.17
C LEU A 158 12.32 3.89 -0.62
N GLU A 159 12.78 4.87 -1.39
CA GLU A 159 12.72 6.30 -1.03
C GLU A 159 11.28 6.79 -0.79
N TYR A 160 10.28 6.11 -1.39
CA TYR A 160 8.87 6.45 -1.30
C TYR A 160 8.11 5.47 -0.40
N THR A 161 8.78 4.92 0.60
CA THR A 161 8.18 4.02 1.61
C THR A 161 8.60 4.39 3.02
N ALA A 162 7.75 4.07 4.01
CA ALA A 162 8.07 4.21 5.42
C ALA A 162 7.84 2.88 6.14
N ALA A 163 8.76 2.47 7.01
CA ALA A 163 8.67 1.22 7.76
C ALA A 163 8.25 1.47 9.21
N VAL A 164 7.56 0.50 9.81
CA VAL A 164 7.19 0.54 11.23
C VAL A 164 8.43 0.47 12.13
N ALA A 165 9.37 -0.43 11.82
CA ALA A 165 10.63 -0.54 12.55
C ALA A 165 11.79 -1.03 11.68
N GLU A 166 13.02 -0.65 12.06
CA GLU A 166 14.23 -1.02 11.30
C GLU A 166 14.47 -2.54 11.26
N GLU A 167 14.13 -3.26 12.33
CA GLU A 167 14.30 -4.73 12.38
C GLU A 167 13.36 -5.45 11.40
N THR A 168 12.08 -5.09 11.42
CA THR A 168 11.05 -5.65 10.54
C THR A 168 11.28 -5.23 9.09
N LYS A 169 11.73 -3.99 8.85
CA LYS A 169 12.22 -3.53 7.55
C LYS A 169 13.34 -4.42 7.01
N ALA A 170 14.40 -4.65 7.78
CA ALA A 170 15.53 -5.46 7.33
C ALA A 170 15.12 -6.90 6.97
N LYS A 171 14.11 -7.46 7.66
CA LYS A 171 13.54 -8.76 7.31
C LYS A 171 12.74 -8.68 6.00
N ALA A 172 11.87 -7.68 5.87
CA ALA A 172 11.03 -7.48 4.69
C ALA A 172 11.86 -7.31 3.41
N LEU A 173 12.94 -6.52 3.45
CA LEU A 173 13.81 -6.32 2.28
C LEU A 173 14.45 -7.63 1.80
N LYS A 174 14.88 -8.50 2.72
CA LYS A 174 15.43 -9.82 2.37
C LYS A 174 14.40 -10.74 1.74
N GLU A 175 13.16 -10.70 2.22
CA GLU A 175 12.05 -11.48 1.65
C GLU A 175 11.73 -11.02 0.22
N LEU A 176 11.71 -9.70 -0.01
CA LEU A 176 11.50 -9.11 -1.34
C LEU A 176 12.61 -9.50 -2.32
N GLU A 177 13.89 -9.35 -1.93
CA GLU A 177 15.02 -9.76 -2.76
C GLU A 177 14.97 -11.26 -3.09
N ALA A 178 14.64 -12.11 -2.10
CA ALA A 178 14.55 -13.56 -2.29
C ALA A 178 13.40 -13.95 -3.25
N ALA A 179 12.34 -13.14 -3.32
CA ALA A 179 11.24 -13.30 -4.27
C ALA A 179 11.53 -12.72 -5.66
N GLY A 180 12.71 -12.12 -5.87
CA GLY A 180 13.08 -11.49 -7.14
C GLY A 180 12.50 -10.10 -7.35
N VAL A 181 11.96 -9.46 -6.30
CA VAL A 181 11.52 -8.07 -6.35
C VAL A 181 12.74 -7.15 -6.36
N ALA A 182 12.78 -6.22 -7.32
CA ALA A 182 13.84 -5.22 -7.38
C ALA A 182 13.63 -4.15 -6.29
N LEU A 183 14.72 -3.73 -5.66
CA LEU A 183 14.72 -2.65 -4.67
C LEU A 183 15.49 -1.46 -5.25
N ALA A 184 14.83 -0.30 -5.39
CA ALA A 184 15.39 0.91 -6.00
C ALA A 184 15.34 2.11 -5.06
#